data_AF-A0A7Y7BH37-F1
#
_entry.id   AF-A0A7Y7BH37-F1
#
_cell.length_a   1.000
_cell.length_b   1.000
_cell.length_c   1.000
_cell.angle_alpha   90.00
_cell.angle_beta   90.00
_cell.angle_gamma   90.00
#
_symmetry.space_group_name_H-M   'P 1'
#
loop_
_entity.id
_entity.type
_entity.pdbx_description
1 polymer ?
#
loop_
_entity_poly.entity_id
_entity_poly.type
_entity_poly.pdbx_seq_one_letter_code
_entity_poly.pdbx_strand_id
1 'polypeptide(L)'
;MKKFAFAVVALVLLGNIAKAQRPDLPGALLIDIGLNSWSSSPENIALNGFQSKTVNITYYYDLPIGNSKFTFTPGIGMGMEKYSFKNSYTLVSEINNGEVGVTAEQLAVSNVFQYGKSKLGVNYLDIPLEFRFYSRKNQYSRGFRAAIGGKVGVLYSAFTKYKYEDVLGDKNMVKNRGNYGLNRFRYGVQARVGFGGFSLFGYYELSDKFETPPTGGENTNTMTLGISLTGF
;
A
#
# COMPACT_ATOMS: atom_id res chain seq x y z
N MET A 1 24.58 -1.02 8.06
CA MET A 1 25.15 0.03 7.19
C MET A 1 25.06 -0.28 5.69
N LYS A 2 25.36 -1.51 5.22
CA LYS A 2 25.35 -1.86 3.78
C LYS A 2 24.01 -1.69 3.05
N LYS A 3 22.87 -1.89 3.72
CA LYS A 3 21.52 -1.72 3.13
C LYS A 3 21.12 -0.25 2.89
N PHE A 4 21.69 0.67 3.68
CA PHE A 4 21.43 2.11 3.54
C PHE A 4 22.25 2.70 2.40
N ALA A 5 23.51 2.26 2.27
CA ALA A 5 24.35 2.60 1.13
C ALA A 5 23.74 2.13 -0.20
N PHE A 6 23.15 0.93 -0.25
CA PHE A 6 22.45 0.43 -1.43
C PHE A 6 21.22 1.27 -1.82
N ALA A 7 20.46 1.76 -0.83
CA ALA A 7 19.31 2.61 -1.10
C ALA A 7 19.73 3.99 -1.64
N VAL A 8 20.81 4.57 -1.11
CA VAL A 8 21.37 5.84 -1.58
C VAL A 8 21.97 5.69 -2.98
N VAL A 9 22.70 4.60 -3.25
CA VAL A 9 23.24 4.30 -4.59
C VAL A 9 22.12 4.04 -5.60
N ALA A 10 21.04 3.34 -5.21
CA ALA A 10 19.86 3.18 -6.05
C ALA A 10 19.16 4.52 -6.33
N LEU A 11 19.09 5.43 -5.34
CA LEU A 11 18.54 6.78 -5.52
C LEU A 11 19.39 7.64 -6.47
N VAL A 12 20.72 7.55 -6.36
CA VAL A 12 21.68 8.28 -7.22
C VAL A 12 21.70 7.70 -8.64
N LEU A 13 21.57 6.38 -8.79
CA LEU A 13 21.43 5.73 -10.10
C LEU A 13 20.09 6.08 -10.77
N LEU A 14 18.99 6.14 -10.02
CA LEU A 14 17.70 6.66 -10.53
C LEU A 14 17.82 8.13 -10.97
N GLY A 15 18.59 8.94 -10.23
CA GLY A 15 18.86 10.34 -10.59
C GLY A 15 19.67 10.50 -11.88
N ASN A 16 20.59 9.57 -12.18
CA ASN A 16 21.39 9.60 -13.42
C ASN A 16 20.68 8.97 -14.63
N ILE A 17 19.84 7.95 -14.43
CA ILE A 17 18.99 7.39 -15.50
C ILE A 17 17.92 8.42 -15.92
N ALA A 18 17.49 9.31 -15.03
CA ALA A 18 16.59 10.43 -15.34
C ALA A 18 17.18 11.49 -16.31
N LYS A 19 18.45 11.37 -16.72
CA LYS A 19 19.03 12.17 -17.83
C LYS A 19 18.92 11.51 -19.20
N ALA A 20 18.57 10.23 -19.29
CA ALA A 20 18.21 9.61 -20.56
C ALA A 20 16.88 10.20 -21.05
N GLN A 21 16.79 10.56 -22.34
CA GLN A 21 15.64 11.16 -23.03
C GLN A 21 14.31 11.00 -22.29
N ARG A 22 13.81 12.11 -21.72
CA ARG A 22 12.52 12.15 -21.02
C ARG A 22 11.43 11.60 -21.94
N PRO A 23 10.77 10.49 -21.60
CA PRO A 23 9.61 10.04 -22.37
C PRO A 23 8.55 11.13 -22.33
N ASP A 24 8.11 11.60 -23.49
CA ASP A 24 7.06 12.63 -23.63
C ASP A 24 5.67 11.98 -23.46
N LEU A 25 5.44 11.39 -22.28
CA LEU A 25 4.15 10.80 -21.93
C LEU A 25 3.23 11.93 -21.42
N PRO A 26 1.97 12.01 -21.87
CA PRO A 26 1.09 13.13 -21.57
C PRO A 26 0.52 13.12 -20.14
N GLY A 27 1.11 12.32 -19.24
CA GLY A 27 0.63 12.11 -17.88
C GLY A 27 1.80 11.78 -16.94
N ALA A 28 1.52 11.80 -15.63
CA ALA A 28 2.54 11.72 -14.60
C ALA A 28 2.54 10.35 -13.90
N LEU A 29 3.73 9.74 -13.75
CA LEU A 29 3.89 8.53 -12.95
C LEU A 29 4.23 8.89 -11.50
N LEU A 30 3.43 8.44 -10.54
CA LEU A 30 3.65 8.65 -9.11
C LEU A 30 3.99 7.33 -8.41
N ILE A 31 4.96 7.41 -7.50
CA ILE A 31 5.30 6.33 -6.57
C ILE A 31 5.05 6.84 -5.15
N ASP A 32 4.04 6.27 -4.50
CA ASP A 32 3.68 6.56 -3.12
C ASP A 32 4.27 5.49 -2.20
N ILE A 33 4.97 5.89 -1.15
CA ILE A 33 5.54 5.00 -0.12
C ILE A 33 5.03 5.46 1.24
N GLY A 34 4.37 4.58 1.98
CA GLY A 34 3.74 4.95 3.24
C GLY A 34 3.72 3.84 4.28
N LEU A 35 3.19 4.19 5.43
CA LEU A 35 2.88 3.29 6.53
C LEU A 35 1.37 3.08 6.60
N ASN A 36 0.97 1.85 6.87
CA ASN A 36 -0.44 1.48 7.05
C ASN A 36 -0.72 1.24 8.54
N SER A 37 -1.88 1.70 8.98
CA SER A 37 -2.47 1.38 10.28
C SER A 37 -3.93 0.97 10.09
N TRP A 38 -4.46 0.22 11.04
CA TRP A 38 -5.88 -0.11 11.09
C TRP A 38 -6.56 0.74 12.18
N SER A 39 -7.80 1.18 11.91
CA SER A 39 -8.64 1.94 12.85
C SER A 39 -9.02 1.08 14.06
N SER A 40 -9.50 -0.14 13.79
CA SER A 40 -9.72 -1.23 14.74
C SER A 40 -8.85 -2.42 14.32
N SER A 41 -8.35 -3.21 15.27
CA SER A 41 -7.57 -4.41 14.95
C SER A 41 -8.36 -5.64 15.40
N PRO A 42 -8.44 -6.69 14.57
CA PRO A 42 -9.00 -7.96 15.00
C PRO A 42 -8.30 -8.54 16.22
N GLU A 43 -9.00 -9.38 16.97
CA GLU A 43 -8.42 -10.07 18.12
C GLU A 43 -7.18 -10.86 17.71
N ASN A 44 -6.13 -10.80 18.54
CA ASN A 44 -4.83 -11.43 18.31
C ASN A 44 -4.03 -10.96 17.08
N ILE A 45 -4.57 -10.07 16.25
CA ILE A 45 -3.92 -9.55 15.02
C ILE A 45 -3.66 -8.04 15.14
N ALA A 46 -2.81 -7.67 16.10
CA ALA A 46 -2.33 -6.29 16.20
C ALA A 46 -1.24 -6.01 15.15
N LEU A 47 -1.33 -4.88 14.46
CA LEU A 47 -0.33 -4.46 13.48
C LEU A 47 0.94 -3.88 14.14
N ASN A 48 2.08 -4.21 13.57
CA ASN A 48 3.32 -3.49 13.78
C ASN A 48 3.36 -2.28 12.82
N GLY A 49 3.01 -1.09 13.31
CA GLY A 49 2.84 0.11 12.49
C GLY A 49 4.05 0.45 11.61
N PHE A 50 5.26 0.50 12.16
CA PHE A 50 6.48 0.83 11.38
C PHE A 50 6.86 -0.20 10.31
N GLN A 51 6.33 -1.42 10.41
CA GLN A 51 6.60 -2.50 9.46
C GLN A 51 5.45 -2.78 8.52
N SER A 52 4.29 -2.18 8.78
CA SER A 52 3.13 -2.22 7.91
C SER A 52 3.29 -1.09 6.90
N LYS A 53 3.57 -1.45 5.65
CA LYS A 53 4.01 -0.51 4.61
C LYS A 53 3.17 -0.65 3.37
N THR A 54 3.03 0.43 2.63
CA THR A 54 2.44 0.43 1.30
C THR A 54 3.41 0.99 0.28
N VAL A 55 3.30 0.48 -0.94
CA VAL A 55 3.86 1.08 -2.15
C VAL A 55 2.73 1.16 -3.17
N ASN A 56 2.40 2.35 -3.65
CA ASN A 56 1.44 2.53 -4.74
C ASN A 56 2.17 3.08 -5.96
N ILE A 57 1.90 2.52 -7.13
CA ILE A 57 2.42 3.00 -8.41
C ILE A 57 1.20 3.45 -9.21
N THR A 58 1.13 4.73 -9.56
CA THR A 58 -0.06 5.30 -10.21
C THR A 58 0.33 6.17 -11.39
N TYR A 59 -0.29 5.94 -12.54
CA TYR A 59 -0.24 6.85 -13.67
C TYR A 59 -1.45 7.77 -13.64
N TYR A 60 -1.21 9.07 -13.70
CA TYR A 60 -2.25 10.11 -13.68
C TYR A 60 -2.27 10.88 -14.99
N TYR A 61 -3.45 11.24 -15.44
CA TYR A 61 -3.65 12.10 -16.60
C TYR A 61 -4.28 13.42 -16.17
N ASP A 62 -3.60 14.53 -16.41
CA ASP A 62 -4.06 15.86 -16.00
C ASP A 62 -5.02 16.43 -17.05
N LEU A 63 -6.26 16.76 -16.64
CA LEU A 63 -7.27 17.45 -17.43
C LEU A 63 -7.46 18.88 -16.87
N PRO A 64 -6.77 19.90 -17.42
CA PRO A 64 -6.85 21.26 -16.91
C PRO A 64 -8.26 21.83 -17.05
N ILE A 65 -8.78 22.45 -15.98
CA ILE A 65 -10.11 23.07 -16.01
C ILE A 65 -9.97 24.50 -16.52
N GLY A 66 -10.07 24.64 -17.84
CA GLY A 66 -9.97 25.92 -18.56
C GLY A 66 -8.67 26.67 -18.25
N ASN A 67 -8.81 27.96 -17.91
CA ASN A 67 -7.68 28.81 -17.56
C ASN A 67 -7.32 28.84 -16.06
N SER A 68 -7.99 28.04 -15.24
CA SER A 68 -7.77 28.01 -13.79
C SER A 68 -6.46 27.31 -13.39
N LYS A 69 -6.13 27.40 -12.10
CA LYS A 69 -5.05 26.64 -11.44
C LYS A 69 -5.49 25.24 -10.98
N PHE A 70 -6.72 24.86 -11.30
CA PHE A 70 -7.30 23.59 -10.93
C PHE A 70 -7.30 22.63 -12.12
N THR A 71 -7.04 21.37 -11.82
CA THR A 71 -6.95 20.28 -12.78
C THR A 71 -7.72 19.10 -12.21
N PHE A 72 -8.56 18.49 -13.04
CA PHE A 72 -9.12 17.19 -12.71
C PHE A 72 -8.16 16.11 -13.19
N THR A 73 -7.80 15.18 -12.33
CA THR A 73 -6.70 14.26 -12.58
C THR A 73 -7.13 12.82 -12.26
N PRO A 74 -7.79 12.13 -13.22
CA PRO A 74 -8.01 10.69 -13.12
C PRO A 74 -6.69 9.93 -13.28
N GLY A 75 -6.66 8.70 -12.76
CA GLY A 75 -5.51 7.82 -12.91
C GLY A 75 -5.87 6.35 -12.86
N ILE A 76 -4.86 5.53 -13.12
CA ILE A 76 -4.88 4.09 -12.92
C ILE A 76 -3.59 3.70 -12.20
N GLY A 77 -3.71 2.86 -11.18
CA GLY A 77 -2.58 2.48 -10.37
C GLY A 77 -2.70 1.09 -9.79
N MET A 78 -1.65 0.69 -9.09
CA MET A 78 -1.57 -0.57 -8.37
C MET A 78 -1.05 -0.28 -6.95
N GLY A 79 -1.83 -0.68 -5.95
CA GLY A 79 -1.49 -0.56 -4.55
C GLY A 79 -0.97 -1.87 -3.99
N MET A 80 0.25 -1.88 -3.46
CA MET A 80 0.90 -3.04 -2.85
C MET A 80 1.05 -2.81 -1.34
N GLU A 81 0.17 -3.43 -0.57
CA GLU A 81 0.11 -3.27 0.88
C GLU A 81 0.70 -4.48 1.58
N LYS A 82 1.45 -4.22 2.65
CA LYS A 82 1.98 -5.23 3.55
C LYS A 82 1.63 -4.86 4.97
N TYR A 83 0.84 -5.68 5.62
CA TYR A 83 0.50 -5.61 7.03
C TYR A 83 1.39 -6.57 7.79
N SER A 84 2.16 -6.08 8.75
CA SER A 84 3.02 -6.94 9.58
C SER A 84 2.36 -7.12 10.93
N PHE A 85 2.21 -8.36 11.39
CA PHE A 85 1.61 -8.65 12.69
C PHE A 85 2.67 -8.57 13.80
N LYS A 86 2.27 -8.10 14.99
CA LYS A 86 3.17 -7.97 16.16
C LYS A 86 3.55 -9.34 16.73
N ASN A 87 2.58 -10.24 16.79
CA ASN A 87 2.72 -11.55 17.42
C ASN A 87 2.92 -12.63 16.35
N SER A 88 3.24 -13.86 16.79
CA SER A 88 3.34 -15.05 15.93
C SER A 88 1.97 -15.57 15.49
N TYR A 89 1.05 -14.67 15.12
CA TYR A 89 -0.26 -15.00 14.59
C TYR A 89 -0.29 -14.79 13.07
N THR A 90 -1.10 -15.57 12.38
CA THR A 90 -1.38 -15.43 10.95
C THR A 90 -2.86 -15.53 10.69
N LEU A 91 -3.30 -15.00 9.55
CA LEU A 91 -4.65 -15.26 9.05
C LEU A 91 -4.66 -16.60 8.32
N VAL A 92 -5.66 -17.40 8.62
CA VAL A 92 -5.98 -18.63 7.91
C VAL A 92 -7.40 -18.49 7.35
N SER A 93 -7.59 -18.94 6.12
CA SER A 93 -8.91 -18.99 5.49
C SER A 93 -9.26 -20.45 5.26
N GLU A 94 -10.37 -20.89 5.83
CA GLU A 94 -10.86 -22.26 5.71
C GLU A 94 -12.27 -22.25 5.10
N ILE A 95 -12.66 -23.37 4.50
CA ILE A 95 -14.03 -23.55 4.01
C ILE A 95 -14.73 -24.46 5.01
N ASN A 96 -15.72 -23.93 5.71
CA ASN A 96 -16.55 -24.68 6.64
C ASN A 96 -17.97 -24.71 6.07
N ASN A 97 -18.49 -25.90 5.76
CA ASN A 97 -19.83 -26.12 5.20
C ASN A 97 -20.18 -25.28 3.95
N GLY A 98 -19.18 -24.97 3.11
CA GLY A 98 -19.35 -24.18 1.89
C GLY A 98 -19.23 -22.66 2.09
N GLU A 99 -19.04 -22.20 3.32
CA GLU A 99 -18.78 -20.81 3.66
C GLU A 99 -17.29 -20.59 3.97
N VAL A 100 -16.76 -19.42 3.59
CA VAL A 100 -15.38 -19.04 3.90
C VAL A 100 -15.32 -18.53 5.34
N GLY A 101 -14.65 -19.26 6.22
CA GLY A 101 -14.29 -18.80 7.56
C GLY A 101 -12.88 -18.21 7.58
N VAL A 102 -12.67 -17.17 8.38
CA VAL A 102 -11.35 -16.57 8.60
C VAL A 102 -11.02 -16.53 10.08
N THR A 103 -9.87 -17.10 10.43
CA THR A 103 -9.41 -17.21 11.81
C THR A 103 -8.03 -16.59 11.98
N ALA A 104 -7.79 -16.07 13.18
CA ALA A 104 -6.49 -15.65 13.65
C ALA A 104 -5.83 -16.81 14.39
N GLU A 105 -4.83 -17.44 13.78
CA GLU A 105 -4.18 -18.62 14.35
C GLU A 105 -2.74 -18.34 14.75
N GLN A 106 -2.34 -18.88 15.89
CA GLN A 106 -0.95 -18.87 16.29
C GLN A 106 -0.16 -19.84 15.41
N LEU A 107 0.99 -19.39 14.91
CA LEU A 107 1.89 -20.22 14.12
C LEU A 107 2.36 -21.42 14.94
N ALA A 108 2.02 -22.62 14.47
CA ALA A 108 2.39 -23.90 15.07
C ALA A 108 2.96 -24.83 13.98
N VAL A 109 4.25 -24.69 13.71
CA VAL A 109 5.06 -25.59 12.89
C VAL A 109 5.94 -26.43 13.82
N SER A 110 6.01 -27.74 13.57
CA SER A 110 6.85 -28.66 14.34
C SER A 110 8.34 -28.36 14.14
N ASN A 111 9.17 -28.62 15.15
CA ASN A 111 10.63 -28.46 15.12
C ASN A 111 11.11 -27.02 14.84
N VAL A 112 10.41 -26.01 15.38
CA VAL A 112 10.79 -24.60 15.25
C VAL A 112 11.58 -24.12 16.46
N PHE A 113 12.73 -23.49 16.21
CA PHE A 113 13.51 -22.76 17.21
C PHE A 113 12.92 -21.38 17.47
N GLN A 114 12.60 -20.63 16.41
CA GLN A 114 12.05 -19.28 16.53
C GLN A 114 11.11 -18.92 15.37
N TYR A 115 9.96 -18.33 15.69
CA TYR A 115 9.12 -17.69 14.68
C TYR A 115 9.63 -16.29 14.34
N GLY A 116 9.74 -16.04 13.05
CA GLY A 116 9.83 -14.70 12.49
C GLY A 116 8.46 -14.05 12.36
N LYS A 117 8.44 -12.88 11.73
CA LYS A 117 7.23 -12.06 11.61
C LYS A 117 6.28 -12.61 10.56
N SER A 118 5.00 -12.68 10.90
CA SER A 118 3.92 -12.92 9.95
C SER A 118 3.47 -11.62 9.29
N LYS A 119 3.10 -11.72 8.00
CA LYS A 119 2.65 -10.61 7.19
C LYS A 119 1.49 -11.01 6.31
N LEU A 120 0.50 -10.12 6.19
CA LEU A 120 -0.52 -10.16 5.15
C LEU A 120 -0.14 -9.19 4.04
N GLY A 121 0.02 -9.71 2.82
CA GLY A 121 0.22 -8.94 1.61
C GLY A 121 -1.09 -8.83 0.84
N VAL A 122 -1.45 -7.60 0.45
CA VAL A 122 -2.70 -7.31 -0.25
C VAL A 122 -2.38 -6.40 -1.43
N ASN A 123 -2.83 -6.76 -2.64
CA ASN A 123 -2.53 -6.03 -3.86
C ASN A 123 -3.82 -5.66 -4.58
N TYR A 124 -4.01 -4.38 -4.83
CA TYR A 124 -5.18 -3.81 -5.49
C TYR A 124 -4.80 -3.18 -6.82
N LEU A 125 -5.70 -3.25 -7.79
CA LEU A 125 -5.72 -2.33 -8.92
C LEU A 125 -6.61 -1.15 -8.53
N ASP A 126 -6.09 0.07 -8.61
CA ASP A 126 -6.74 1.28 -8.13
C ASP A 126 -7.08 2.23 -9.28
N ILE A 127 -8.21 2.94 -9.16
CA ILE A 127 -8.63 4.05 -10.01
C ILE A 127 -8.82 5.27 -9.10
N PRO A 128 -7.79 6.11 -8.94
CA PRO A 128 -7.89 7.36 -8.21
C PRO A 128 -8.40 8.51 -9.09
N LEU A 129 -9.20 9.38 -8.47
CA LEU A 129 -9.72 10.61 -9.06
C LEU A 129 -9.36 11.77 -8.15
N GLU A 130 -8.50 12.68 -8.61
CA GLU A 130 -8.03 13.81 -7.82
C GLU A 130 -8.44 15.15 -8.43
N PHE A 131 -8.84 16.10 -7.59
CA PHE A 131 -8.86 17.51 -7.92
C PHE A 131 -7.58 18.13 -7.42
N ARG A 132 -6.72 18.57 -8.35
CA ARG A 132 -5.40 19.13 -8.05
C ARG A 132 -5.40 20.63 -8.23
N PHE A 133 -4.78 21.32 -7.29
CA PHE A 133 -4.37 22.71 -7.39
C PHE A 133 -2.88 22.78 -7.66
N TYR A 134 -2.50 23.54 -8.70
CA TYR A 134 -1.12 23.82 -9.04
C TYR A 134 -0.85 25.32 -8.93
N SER A 135 0.09 25.72 -8.06
CA SER A 135 0.43 27.14 -7.89
C SER A 135 0.99 27.77 -9.18
N ARG A 136 1.75 26.97 -9.96
CA ARG A 136 2.33 27.35 -11.26
C ARG A 136 1.80 26.44 -12.38
N LYS A 137 0.92 26.98 -13.23
CA LYS A 137 0.28 26.23 -14.33
C LYS A 137 1.26 25.74 -15.41
N ASN A 138 2.29 26.54 -15.72
CA ASN A 138 3.22 26.25 -16.82
C ASN A 138 4.36 25.28 -16.43
N GLN A 139 4.45 24.88 -15.15
CA GLN A 139 5.51 24.00 -14.65
C GLN A 139 4.94 23.08 -13.55
N TYR A 140 4.18 22.06 -13.94
CA TYR A 140 3.62 21.07 -12.99
C TYR A 140 4.66 20.37 -12.11
N SER A 141 5.92 20.31 -12.56
CA SER A 141 7.07 19.75 -11.83
C SER A 141 7.75 20.74 -10.88
N ARG A 142 7.37 22.02 -10.88
CA ARG A 142 7.99 23.07 -10.04
C ARG A 142 6.92 23.94 -9.39
N GLY A 143 6.73 23.77 -8.10
CA GLY A 143 5.86 24.63 -7.30
C GLY A 143 4.98 23.85 -6.34
N PHE A 144 4.21 24.59 -5.56
CA PHE A 144 3.26 24.04 -4.61
C PHE A 144 2.11 23.32 -5.33
N ARG A 145 1.77 22.13 -4.83
CA ARG A 145 0.69 21.27 -5.30
C ARG A 145 -0.14 20.84 -4.09
N ALA A 146 -1.45 20.94 -4.21
CA ALA A 146 -2.39 20.31 -3.28
C ALA A 146 -3.41 19.49 -4.08
N ALA A 147 -3.87 18.38 -3.53
CA ALA A 147 -4.86 17.54 -4.15
C ALA A 147 -5.80 16.97 -3.09
N ILE A 148 -7.07 16.82 -3.48
CA ILE A 148 -8.06 16.05 -2.73
C ILE A 148 -8.84 15.20 -3.71
N GLY A 149 -9.21 13.99 -3.31
CA GLY A 149 -9.82 13.05 -4.23
C GLY A 149 -10.35 11.80 -3.56
N GLY A 150 -10.92 10.95 -4.39
CA GLY A 150 -11.33 9.60 -4.03
C GLY A 150 -10.47 8.56 -4.74
N LYS A 151 -10.46 7.35 -4.20
CA LYS A 151 -9.84 6.20 -4.85
C LYS A 151 -10.73 4.99 -4.66
N VAL A 152 -11.00 4.30 -5.76
CA VAL A 152 -11.65 2.99 -5.77
C VAL A 152 -10.64 1.94 -6.19
N GLY A 153 -10.77 0.71 -5.71
CA GLY A 153 -9.85 -0.36 -6.07
C GLY A 153 -10.48 -1.74 -6.01
N VAL A 154 -9.91 -2.66 -6.78
CA VAL A 154 -10.31 -4.06 -6.86
C VAL A 154 -9.15 -4.94 -6.43
N LEU A 155 -9.42 -5.87 -5.51
CA LEU A 155 -8.44 -6.82 -5.01
C LEU A 155 -8.03 -7.77 -6.13
N TYR A 156 -6.73 -7.76 -6.45
CA TYR A 156 -6.14 -8.64 -7.46
C TYR A 156 -5.44 -9.85 -6.83
N SER A 157 -4.76 -9.66 -5.70
CA SER A 157 -4.06 -10.77 -5.05
C SER A 157 -3.83 -10.52 -3.56
N ALA A 158 -4.12 -11.53 -2.74
CA ALA A 158 -3.75 -11.57 -1.34
C ALA A 158 -2.93 -12.82 -1.00
N PHE A 159 -2.06 -12.68 0.01
CA PHE A 159 -1.22 -13.76 0.50
C PHE A 159 -0.80 -13.52 1.95
N THR A 160 -0.69 -14.58 2.75
CA THR A 160 0.05 -14.53 4.01
C THR A 160 1.48 -15.01 3.81
N LYS A 161 2.39 -14.48 4.61
CA LYS A 161 3.81 -14.81 4.56
C LYS A 161 4.40 -14.73 5.95
N TYR A 162 4.93 -15.84 6.44
CA TYR A 162 5.67 -15.89 7.69
C TYR A 162 7.03 -16.56 7.47
N LYS A 163 7.92 -16.36 8.43
CA LYS A 163 9.26 -16.94 8.45
C LYS A 163 9.43 -17.69 9.76
N TYR A 164 10.25 -18.72 9.76
CA TYR A 164 10.68 -19.41 10.98
C TYR A 164 12.07 -19.97 10.79
N GLU A 165 12.76 -20.21 11.90
CA GLU A 165 14.04 -20.91 11.96
C GLU A 165 13.79 -22.27 12.60
N ASP A 166 14.24 -23.34 11.97
CA ASP A 166 14.10 -24.68 12.51
C ASP A 166 15.19 -24.99 13.56
N VAL A 167 15.10 -26.16 14.19
CA VAL A 167 16.10 -26.63 15.18
C VAL A 167 17.50 -26.89 14.60
N LEU A 168 17.64 -26.99 13.27
CA LEU A 168 18.92 -27.14 12.57
C LEU A 168 19.55 -25.77 12.22
N GLY A 169 18.82 -24.67 12.46
CA GLY A 169 19.23 -23.31 12.12
C GLY A 169 18.83 -22.86 10.70
N ASP A 170 18.01 -23.66 10.00
CA ASP A 170 17.58 -23.35 8.64
C ASP A 170 16.43 -22.34 8.62
N LYS A 171 16.59 -21.30 7.80
CA LYS A 171 15.64 -20.19 7.67
C LYS A 171 14.60 -20.50 6.61
N ASN A 172 13.41 -20.86 7.08
CA ASN A 172 12.28 -21.21 6.26
C ASN A 172 11.33 -20.03 6.07
N MET A 173 10.62 -20.04 4.94
CA MET A 173 9.69 -18.97 4.56
C MET A 173 8.49 -19.57 3.82
N VAL A 174 7.32 -19.48 4.44
CA VAL A 174 6.07 -19.98 3.89
C VAL A 174 5.27 -18.81 3.34
N LYS A 175 4.71 -18.99 2.14
CA LYS A 175 3.82 -18.02 1.50
C LYS A 175 2.59 -18.75 0.97
N ASN A 176 1.45 -18.44 1.57
CA ASN A 176 0.15 -18.98 1.16
C ASN A 176 -0.61 -17.89 0.43
N ARG A 177 -1.26 -18.21 -0.69
CA ARG A 177 -2.18 -17.31 -1.39
C ARG A 177 -3.60 -17.72 -1.03
N GLY A 178 -4.46 -16.75 -0.77
CA GLY A 178 -5.83 -16.96 -0.33
C GLY A 178 -6.59 -15.64 -0.26
N ASN A 179 -7.89 -15.72 -0.02
CA ASN A 179 -8.74 -14.53 0.09
C ASN A 179 -8.65 -13.88 1.49
N TYR A 180 -8.47 -14.68 2.55
CA TYR A 180 -8.40 -14.21 3.94
C TYR A 180 -9.58 -13.30 4.35
N GLY A 181 -10.76 -13.53 3.73
CA GLY A 181 -11.98 -12.74 3.93
C GLY A 181 -11.82 -11.26 3.63
N LEU A 182 -10.82 -10.88 2.83
CA LEU A 182 -10.59 -9.49 2.46
C LEU A 182 -11.70 -9.02 1.53
N ASN A 183 -12.08 -7.76 1.70
CA ASN A 183 -13.04 -7.13 0.81
C ASN A 183 -12.46 -7.03 -0.60
N ARG A 184 -13.19 -7.57 -1.58
CA ARG A 184 -12.76 -7.53 -2.98
C ARG A 184 -12.78 -6.11 -3.54
N PHE A 185 -13.65 -5.25 -3.05
CA PHE A 185 -13.78 -3.86 -3.50
C PHE A 185 -13.46 -2.91 -2.37
N ARG A 186 -12.60 -1.92 -2.65
CA ARG A 186 -12.29 -0.86 -1.70
C ARG A 186 -12.62 0.50 -2.27
N TYR A 187 -12.98 1.41 -1.38
CA TYR A 187 -13.08 2.82 -1.71
C TYR A 187 -12.65 3.68 -0.52
N GLY A 188 -12.15 4.88 -0.81
CA GLY A 188 -11.70 5.79 0.21
C GLY A 188 -11.41 7.18 -0.32
N VAL A 189 -11.04 8.06 0.60
CA VAL A 189 -10.64 9.44 0.31
C VAL A 189 -9.13 9.57 0.42
N GLN A 190 -8.55 10.40 -0.43
CA GLN A 190 -7.13 10.74 -0.38
C GLN A 190 -6.90 12.22 -0.50
N ALA A 191 -5.83 12.67 0.14
CA ALA A 191 -5.33 14.03 0.02
C ALA A 191 -3.81 14.01 -0.16
N ARG A 192 -3.30 14.98 -0.89
CA ARG A 192 -1.86 15.14 -1.12
C ARG A 192 -1.49 16.62 -1.04
N VAL A 193 -0.36 16.92 -0.42
CA VAL A 193 0.20 18.27 -0.38
C VAL A 193 1.71 18.20 -0.56
N GLY A 194 2.26 19.04 -1.42
CA GLY A 194 3.67 18.93 -1.76
C GLY A 194 4.22 20.10 -2.54
N PHE A 195 5.49 19.95 -2.90
CA PHE A 195 6.22 20.93 -3.66
C PHE A 195 7.17 20.24 -4.63
N GLY A 196 7.08 20.61 -5.91
CA GLY A 196 7.89 20.00 -6.96
C GLY A 196 7.61 18.50 -7.13
N GLY A 197 8.67 17.68 -7.14
CA GLY A 197 8.57 16.23 -7.30
C GLY A 197 8.23 15.45 -6.02
N PHE A 198 8.07 16.14 -4.88
CA PHE A 198 7.82 15.51 -3.58
C PHE A 198 6.48 15.96 -3.00
N SER A 199 5.73 15.04 -2.41
CA SER A 199 4.51 15.36 -1.66
C SER A 199 4.31 14.45 -0.46
N LEU A 200 3.61 14.94 0.55
CA LEU A 200 2.99 14.10 1.56
C LEU A 200 1.63 13.68 1.06
N PHE A 201 1.27 12.42 1.29
CA PHE A 201 -0.06 11.91 0.97
C PHE A 201 -0.68 11.20 2.16
N GLY A 202 -1.99 11.27 2.23
CA GLY A 202 -2.82 10.50 3.14
C GLY A 202 -3.94 9.82 2.37
N TYR A 203 -4.27 8.61 2.79
CA TYR A 203 -5.41 7.85 2.29
C TYR A 203 -6.15 7.23 3.47
N TYR A 204 -7.47 7.36 3.48
CA TYR A 204 -8.34 6.73 4.44
C TYR A 204 -9.37 5.89 3.68
N GLU A 205 -9.30 4.58 3.90
CA GLU A 205 -10.24 3.61 3.35
C GLU A 205 -11.58 3.77 4.09
N LEU A 206 -12.67 4.00 3.34
CA LEU A 206 -14.02 4.12 3.88
C LEU A 206 -14.76 2.79 3.86
N SER A 207 -14.35 1.87 2.98
CA SER A 207 -14.82 0.48 2.97
C SER A 207 -14.18 -0.31 4.11
N ASP A 208 -14.87 -1.35 4.58
CA ASP A 208 -14.30 -2.32 5.50
C ASP A 208 -13.23 -3.18 4.82
N LYS A 209 -12.18 -3.51 5.57
CA LYS A 209 -11.05 -4.28 5.09
C LYS A 209 -11.42 -5.73 4.81
N PHE A 210 -12.35 -6.26 5.59
CA PHE A 210 -12.78 -7.65 5.53
C PHE A 210 -14.27 -7.69 5.16
N GLU A 211 -14.59 -8.49 4.14
CA GLU A 211 -15.97 -8.89 3.84
C GLU A 211 -16.41 -10.02 4.76
N THR A 212 -15.47 -10.90 5.14
CA THR A 212 -15.66 -11.91 6.18
C THR A 212 -14.62 -11.69 7.28
N PRO A 213 -14.95 -10.91 8.32
CA PRO A 213 -13.96 -10.52 9.32
C PRO A 213 -13.59 -11.69 10.22
N PRO A 214 -12.31 -11.83 10.61
CA PRO A 214 -11.95 -12.61 11.78
C PRO A 214 -12.53 -11.98 13.05
N THR A 215 -12.61 -12.73 14.15
CA THR A 215 -13.16 -12.26 15.43
C THR A 215 -12.61 -10.89 15.85
N GLY A 216 -13.53 -9.95 16.14
CA GLY A 216 -13.19 -8.57 16.50
C GLY A 216 -12.67 -7.69 15.36
N GLY A 217 -12.65 -8.20 14.13
CA GLY A 217 -12.19 -7.51 12.92
C GLY A 217 -13.27 -6.71 12.18
N GLU A 218 -14.47 -6.64 12.72
CA GLU A 218 -15.58 -5.86 12.15
C GLU A 218 -15.20 -4.36 12.06
N ASN A 219 -15.67 -3.69 11.01
CA ASN A 219 -15.43 -2.26 10.77
C ASN A 219 -13.93 -1.87 10.77
N THR A 220 -13.05 -2.78 10.37
CA THR A 220 -11.61 -2.49 10.25
C THR A 220 -11.36 -1.67 9.00
N ASN A 221 -10.88 -0.44 9.14
CA ASN A 221 -10.50 0.42 8.02
C ASN A 221 -8.99 0.66 8.00
N THR A 222 -8.45 0.87 6.79
CA THR A 222 -7.03 1.18 6.62
C THR A 222 -6.82 2.69 6.55
N MET A 223 -5.90 3.20 7.38
CA MET A 223 -5.33 4.53 7.23
C MET A 223 -3.89 4.42 6.74
N THR A 224 -3.52 5.23 5.76
CA THR A 224 -2.20 5.29 5.18
C THR A 224 -1.68 6.72 5.20
N LEU A 225 -0.45 6.90 5.67
CA LEU A 225 0.28 8.16 5.59
C LEU A 225 1.66 7.91 4.98
N GLY A 226 2.13 8.81 4.13
CA GLY A 226 3.43 8.63 3.51
C GLY A 226 3.88 9.77 2.62
N ILE A 227 4.90 9.44 1.83
CA ILE A 227 5.52 10.33 0.86
C ILE A 227 5.19 9.86 -0.55
N SER A 228 5.07 10.82 -1.46
CA SER A 228 4.79 10.62 -2.87
C SER A 228 5.92 11.24 -3.66
N LEU A 229 6.45 10.46 -4.60
CA LEU A 229 7.44 10.91 -5.57
C LEU A 229 6.74 10.98 -6.92
N THR A 230 6.66 12.18 -7.47
CA THR A 230 6.21 12.40 -8.84
C THR A 230 7.39 12.17 -9.76
N GLY A 231 7.35 11.05 -10.47
CA GLY A 231 8.11 10.83 -11.70
C GLY A 231 7.59 11.72 -12.82
N PHE A 232 8.27 11.63 -13.96
CA PHE A 232 7.97 12.29 -15.24
C PHE A 232 6.49 12.60 -15.45
#